data_AF-A0AAN1SHA9-F1
#
_entry.id   AF-A0AAN1SHA9-F1
#
_cell.length_a   1.000
_cell.length_b   1.000
_cell.length_c   1.000
_cell.angle_alpha   90.00
_cell.angle_beta   90.00
_cell.angle_gamma   90.00
#
_symmetry.space_group_name_H-M   'P 1'
#
loop_
_entity.id
_entity.type
_entity.pdbx_description
1 polymer ?
#
loop_
_entity_poly.entity_id
_entity_poly.type
_entity_poly.pdbx_seq_one_letter_code
_entity_poly.pdbx_strand_id
1 'polypeptide(L)' 'MNCMRCKDERVVWGVTKAGAVTCGPCPKCNKNGESVEEEKEKIKTLDDDNPVERKLKEYLIRKGA' A
#
# COMPACT_ATOMS: atom_id res chain seq x y z
N MET A 1 1.09 -9.87 -4.28
CA MET A 1 -0.24 -10.14 -4.83
C MET A 1 -0.20 -9.94 -6.35
N ASN A 2 -1.27 -10.22 -7.09
CA ASN A 2 -1.33 -10.10 -8.56
C ASN A 2 -2.67 -9.41 -8.93
N CYS A 3 -2.88 -8.21 -8.40
CA CYS A 3 -4.16 -7.53 -8.60
C CYS A 3 -4.19 -6.82 -9.95
N MET A 4 -4.96 -7.35 -10.91
CA MET A 4 -5.09 -6.74 -12.25
C MET A 4 -5.66 -5.31 -12.26
N ARG A 5 -6.31 -4.86 -11.17
CA ARG A 5 -6.85 -3.50 -11.07
C ARG A 5 -5.80 -2.47 -10.70
N CYS A 6 -5.05 -2.71 -9.62
CA CYS A 6 -4.06 -1.77 -9.11
C CYS A 6 -2.63 -2.11 -9.50
N LYS A 7 -2.39 -3.25 -10.15
CA LYS A 7 -1.03 -3.75 -10.46
C LYS A 7 -0.11 -3.70 -9.24
N ASP A 8 -0.68 -4.11 -8.11
CA ASP A 8 -0.03 -4.16 -6.79
C ASP A 8 0.37 -2.79 -6.20
N GLU A 9 -0.06 -1.67 -6.81
CA GLU A 9 0.12 -0.32 -6.26
C GLU A 9 -0.88 0.01 -5.14
N ARG A 10 -1.89 -0.83 -4.90
CA ARG A 10 -3.02 -0.61 -3.96
C ARG A 10 -3.86 0.65 -4.24
N VAL A 11 -3.58 1.37 -5.31
CA VAL A 11 -4.35 2.49 -5.84
C VAL A 11 -4.77 2.22 -7.29
N VAL A 12 -5.81 2.88 -7.75
CA VAL A 12 -6.27 2.86 -9.14
C VAL A 12 -6.21 4.28 -9.67
N TRP A 13 -5.52 4.43 -10.79
CA TRP A 13 -5.41 5.69 -11.51
C TRP A 13 -6.54 5.82 -12.53
N GLY A 14 -7.11 7.01 -12.63
CA GLY A 14 -8.16 7.34 -13.57
C GLY A 14 -7.96 8.72 -14.17
N VAL A 15 -8.73 9.01 -15.22
CA VAL A 15 -8.81 10.34 -15.82
C VAL A 15 -10.28 10.76 -15.81
N THR A 16 -10.54 11.94 -15.27
CA THR A 16 -11.89 12.53 -15.23
C THR A 16 -12.31 13.01 -16.61
N LYS A 17 -13.61 13.30 -16.79
CA LYS A 17 -14.13 13.91 -18.03
C LYS A 17 -13.47 15.26 -18.36
N ALA A 18 -12.97 15.97 -17.34
CA ALA A 18 -12.24 17.23 -17.50
C ALA A 18 -10.75 17.05 -17.84
N GLY A 19 -10.28 15.80 -18.01
CA GLY A 19 -8.87 15.49 -18.30
C GLY A 19 -7.95 15.49 -17.08
N ALA A 20 -8.46 15.76 -15.88
CA ALA A 20 -7.66 15.68 -14.65
C ALA A 20 -7.38 14.22 -14.29
N VAL A 21 -6.12 13.92 -13.93
CA VAL A 21 -5.69 12.63 -13.38
C VAL A 21 -6.18 12.53 -11.95
N THR A 22 -6.79 11.41 -11.60
CA THR A 22 -7.22 11.08 -10.23
C THR A 22 -6.58 9.78 -9.78
N CYS A 23 -6.30 9.68 -8.49
CA CYS A 23 -5.96 8.43 -7.83
C CYS A 23 -7.00 8.14 -6.75
N GLY A 24 -7.41 6.88 -6.66
CA GLY A 24 -8.28 6.39 -5.60
C GLY A 24 -7.77 5.06 -5.06
N PRO A 25 -8.16 4.67 -3.85
CA PRO A 25 -7.75 3.39 -3.30
C PRO A 25 -8.35 2.23 -4.10
N CYS A 26 -7.61 1.13 -4.23
CA CYS A 26 -8.10 -0.05 -4.92
C CYS A 26 -9.28 -0.66 -4.14
N PRO A 27 -10.47 -0.84 -4.74
CA PRO A 27 -11.63 -1.39 -4.03
C PRO A 27 -11.45 -2.84 -3.57
N LYS A 28 -10.42 -3.53 -4.08
CA LYS A 28 -10.06 -4.90 -3.68
C LYS A 28 -8.89 -4.95 -2.70
N CYS A 29 -7.81 -4.22 -2.99
CA CYS A 29 -6.54 -4.31 -2.24
C CYS A 29 -6.35 -3.19 -1.20
N ASN A 30 -7.20 -2.17 -1.24
CA ASN A 30 -7.23 -1.07 -0.28
C ASN A 30 -8.65 -0.55 -0.07
N LYS A 31 -9.63 -1.46 0.14
CA LYS A 31 -11.04 -1.08 0.24
C LYS A 31 -11.31 -0.01 1.30
N ASN A 32 -10.55 -0.02 2.38
CA ASN A 32 -10.70 0.90 3.50
C ASN A 32 -10.02 2.26 3.28
N GLY A 33 -9.33 2.45 2.15
CA GLY A 33 -8.61 3.69 1.87
C GLY A 33 -7.46 3.94 2.84
N GLU A 34 -6.82 2.89 3.34
CA GLU A 34 -5.66 3.00 4.22
C GLU A 34 -4.55 3.77 3.50
N SER A 35 -3.99 4.76 4.19
CA SER A 35 -2.86 5.52 3.67
C SER A 35 -1.65 4.59 3.54
N VAL A 36 -1.21 4.37 2.30
CA VAL A 36 0.01 3.61 2.01
C VAL A 36 1.24 4.35 2.55
N GLU A 37 1.18 5.67 2.69
CA GLU A 37 2.26 6.48 3.24
C GLU A 37 2.44 6.21 4.74
N GLU A 38 1.36 6.23 5.53
CA GLU A 38 1.43 5.94 6.97
C GLU A 38 1.96 4.53 7.25
N GLU A 39 1.58 3.55 6.43
CA GLU A 39 2.07 2.17 6.57
C GLU A 39 3.56 2.08 6.23
N LYS A 40 4.02 2.80 5.19
CA LYS A 40 5.45 2.90 4.85
C LYS A 40 6.26 3.61 5.93
N GLU A 41 5.73 4.65 6.55
CA GLU A 41 6.40 5.32 7.67
C GLU A 41 6.55 4.40 8.87
N LYS A 42 5.49 3.67 9.25
CA LYS A 42 5.56 2.67 10.34
C LYS A 42 6.60 1.59 10.06
N ILE A 43 6.72 1.14 8.81
CA ILE A 43 7.73 0.16 8.40
C ILE A 43 9.15 0.74 8.49
N LYS A 44 9.35 2.03 8.15
CA LYS A 44 10.66 2.70 8.25
C LYS A 44 11.12 2.88 9.69
N THR A 45 10.20 3.04 10.63
CA THR A 45 10.52 3.20 12.06
C THR A 45 10.86 1.89 12.76
N LEU A 46 10.70 0.74 12.11
CA LEU A 46 11.06 -0.56 12.67
C LEU A 46 12.56 -0.81 12.55
N ASP A 47 13.18 -1.17 13.68
CA ASP A 47 14.59 -1.52 13.80
C ASP A 47 14.86 -2.91 13.20
N ASP A 48 15.83 -2.98 12.29
CA ASP A 48 16.23 -4.21 11.62
C ASP A 48 17.08 -5.13 12.53
N ASP A 49 17.71 -4.56 13.56
CA ASP A 49 18.51 -5.29 14.55
C ASP A 49 17.64 -5.95 15.63
N ASN A 50 16.41 -5.48 15.82
CA ASN A 50 15.44 -6.12 16.70
C ASN A 50 14.73 -7.28 15.96
N PRO A 51 14.91 -8.55 16.39
CA PRO A 51 14.37 -9.71 15.67
C PRO A 51 12.84 -9.79 15.65
N VAL A 52 12.15 -9.13 16.60
CA VAL A 52 10.68 -9.04 16.62
C VAL A 52 10.21 -8.02 15.60
N GLU A 53 10.82 -6.84 15.60
CA GLU A 53 10.48 -5.75 14.68
C GLU A 53 10.82 -6.12 13.23
N ARG A 54 11.94 -6.81 12.99
CA ARG A 54 12.28 -7.36 11.68
C ARG A 54 11.21 -8.32 11.15
N LYS A 55 10.73 -9.25 11.98
CA LYS A 55 9.63 -10.17 11.59
C LYS A 55 8.32 -9.42 11.34
N LEU A 56 8.04 -8.40 12.14
CA LEU A 56 6.87 -7.54 11.94
C LEU A 56 6.97 -6.78 10.60
N LYS A 57 8.15 -6.25 10.27
CA LYS A 57 8.46 -5.57 9.00
C LYS A 57 8.22 -6.51 7.81
N GLU A 58 8.75 -7.72 7.86
CA GLU A 58 8.52 -8.75 6.84
C GLU A 58 7.04 -9.12 6.69
N TYR A 59 6.31 -9.25 7.80
CA TYR A 59 4.88 -9.54 7.79
C TYR A 59 4.07 -8.38 7.19
N LEU A 60 4.35 -7.14 7.58
CA LEU A 60 3.69 -5.95 7.06
C LEU A 60 3.96 -5.76 5.57
N ILE A 61 5.19 -5.98 5.12
CA ILE A 61 5.54 -5.97 3.69
C ILE A 61 4.75 -7.05 2.93
N ARG A 62 4.65 -8.28 3.46
CA ARG A 62 3.87 -9.36 2.83
C ARG A 62 2.36 -9.11 2.84
N LYS A 63 1.84 -8.47 3.88
CA LYS A 63 0.41 -8.08 3.96
C LYS A 63 0.08 -6.96 2.98
N GLY A 64 1.03 -6.06 2.72
CA GLY A 64 0.90 -4.97 1.75
C GLY A 64 1.20 -5.35 0.30
N ALA A 65 1.90 -6.46 0.03
CA ALA A 65 2.37 -6.86 -1.31
C ALA A 65 1.45 -7.85 -2.02
#